data_AF-A0A1G7Q5U3-F1
#
_entry.id   AF-A0A1G7Q5U3-F1
#
_cell.length_a   1.000
_cell.length_b   1.000
_cell.length_c   1.000
_cell.angle_alpha   90.00
_cell.angle_beta   90.00
_cell.angle_gamma   90.00
#
_symmetry.space_group_name_H-M   'P 1'
#
loop_
_entity.id
_entity.type
_entity.pdbx_description
1 polymer ?
#
loop_
_entity_poly.entity_id
_entity_poly.type
_entity_poly.pdbx_seq_one_letter_code
_entity_poly.pdbx_strand_id
1 'polypeptide(L)'
;MTADLEHELDQLASALAEVQRRAREGEAVDMSLLDAQVQAVADAAEGLDAARMAELRPRIARVLTAYEQLDQTLRAELESVKEELSNHGQRAHAMRTYGQLQVAAETAPRR
;
A
#
# COMPACT_ATOMS: atom_id res chain seq x y z
N MET A 1 -3.56 -32.36 -1.11
CA MET A 1 -2.65 -31.51 -0.31
C MET A 1 -1.61 -30.79 -1.15
N THR A 2 -0.81 -31.47 -1.99
CA THR A 2 0.24 -30.78 -2.79
C THR A 2 -0.29 -29.92 -3.94
N ALA A 3 -1.39 -30.34 -4.60
CA ALA A 3 -2.09 -29.52 -5.60
C ALA A 3 -2.81 -28.31 -4.96
N ASP A 4 -3.17 -28.42 -3.69
CA ASP A 4 -3.88 -27.36 -2.96
C ASP A 4 -2.92 -26.19 -2.69
N LEU A 5 -1.68 -26.47 -2.27
CA LEU A 5 -0.69 -25.42 -2.03
C LEU A 5 -0.21 -24.71 -3.32
N GLU A 6 -0.09 -25.42 -4.44
CA GLU A 6 0.18 -24.78 -5.74
C GLU A 6 -0.93 -23.80 -6.11
N HIS A 7 -2.18 -24.23 -5.94
CA HIS A 7 -3.34 -23.42 -6.22
C HIS A 7 -3.43 -22.21 -5.29
N GLU A 8 -3.16 -22.39 -4.00
CA GLU A 8 -3.13 -21.31 -3.02
C GLU A 8 -2.04 -20.28 -3.32
N LEU A 9 -0.83 -20.70 -3.71
CA LEU A 9 0.24 -19.80 -4.13
C LEU A 9 -0.15 -18.97 -5.37
N ASP A 10 -0.77 -19.61 -6.37
CA ASP A 10 -1.19 -18.92 -7.59
C ASP A 10 -2.37 -17.96 -7.32
N GLN A 11 -3.31 -18.34 -6.45
CA GLN A 11 -4.39 -17.47 -5.99
C GLN A 11 -3.85 -16.26 -5.22
N LEU A 12 -2.91 -16.48 -4.29
CA LEU A 12 -2.31 -15.43 -3.49
C LEU A 12 -1.54 -14.43 -4.36
N ALA A 13 -0.75 -14.90 -5.33
CA ALA A 13 -0.08 -14.04 -6.29
C ALA A 13 -1.08 -13.17 -7.09
N SER A 14 -2.21 -13.74 -7.49
CA SER A 14 -3.26 -13.03 -8.22
C SER A 14 -3.96 -11.98 -7.34
N ALA A 15 -4.27 -12.33 -6.10
CA ALA A 15 -4.88 -11.43 -5.13
C ALA A 15 -3.98 -10.23 -4.80
N LEU A 16 -2.66 -10.46 -4.64
CA LEU A 16 -1.68 -9.40 -4.43
C LEU A 16 -1.59 -8.45 -5.62
N ALA A 17 -1.58 -8.99 -6.84
CA ALA A 17 -1.54 -8.18 -8.06
C ALA A 17 -2.80 -7.31 -8.20
N GLU A 18 -3.97 -7.85 -7.87
CA GLU A 18 -5.24 -7.12 -7.90
C GLU A 18 -5.27 -6.01 -6.84
N VAL A 19 -4.84 -6.31 -5.61
CA VAL A 19 -4.72 -5.31 -4.55
C VAL A 19 -3.75 -4.21 -4.92
N GLN A 20 -2.61 -4.55 -5.52
CA GLN A 20 -1.66 -3.56 -6.02
C GLN A 20 -2.29 -2.66 -7.09
N ARG A 21 -3.04 -3.24 -8.04
CA ARG A 21 -3.74 -2.48 -9.07
C ARG A 21 -4.71 -1.47 -8.46
N ARG A 22 -5.54 -1.93 -7.52
CA ARG A 22 -6.53 -1.09 -6.81
C ARG A 22 -5.86 0.02 -5.99
N ALA A 23 -4.75 -0.29 -5.32
CA ALA A 23 -3.97 0.71 -4.58
C ALA A 23 -3.43 1.82 -5.49
N ARG A 24 -2.94 1.48 -6.70
CA ARG A 24 -2.50 2.47 -7.70
C ARG A 24 -3.64 3.32 -8.27
N GLU A 25 -4.87 2.80 -8.22
CA GLU A 25 -6.07 3.53 -8.62
C GLU A 25 -6.60 4.44 -7.50
N GLY A 26 -5.92 4.48 -6.35
CA GLY A 26 -6.30 5.29 -5.18
C GLY A 26 -7.44 4.69 -4.37
N GLU A 27 -7.80 3.41 -4.61
CA GLU A 27 -8.81 2.73 -3.81
C GLU A 27 -8.28 2.35 -2.42
N ALA A 28 -9.15 2.43 -1.41
CA ALA A 28 -8.87 1.84 -0.11
C ALA A 28 -8.91 0.31 -0.22
N VAL A 29 -7.79 -0.34 0.12
CA VAL A 29 -7.68 -1.80 0.06
C VAL A 29 -7.57 -2.39 1.47
N ASP A 30 -8.36 -3.43 1.73
CA ASP A 30 -8.29 -4.21 2.96
C ASP A 30 -7.28 -5.36 2.77
N MET A 31 -6.24 -5.36 3.60
CA MET A 31 -5.15 -6.33 3.59
C MET A 31 -5.37 -7.52 4.53
N SER A 32 -6.38 -7.46 5.41
CA SER A 32 -6.56 -8.45 6.48
C SER A 32 -6.76 -9.88 5.96
N LEU A 33 -7.45 -10.02 4.82
CA LEU A 33 -7.68 -11.31 4.18
C LEU A 33 -6.41 -11.88 3.52
N LEU A 34 -5.52 -11.01 3.04
CA LEU A 34 -4.24 -11.40 2.44
C LEU A 34 -3.26 -11.89 3.52
N ASP A 35 -3.21 -11.23 4.67
CA ASP A 35 -2.33 -11.62 5.77
C ASP A 35 -2.65 -13.02 6.29
N ALA A 36 -3.94 -13.35 6.42
CA ALA A 36 -4.39 -14.69 6.80
C ALA A 36 -4.01 -15.76 5.77
N GLN A 37 -4.12 -15.45 4.47
CA GLN A 37 -3.74 -16.37 3.40
C GLN A 37 -2.22 -16.59 3.31
N VAL A 38 -1.42 -15.54 3.52
CA VAL A 38 0.04 -15.69 3.62
C VAL A 38 0.43 -16.59 4.76
N GLN A 39 -0.16 -16.38 5.94
CA GLN A 39 0.19 -17.19 7.10
C GLN A 39 -0.13 -18.66 6.84
N ALA A 40 -1.31 -18.96 6.27
CA ALA A 40 -1.69 -20.32 5.91
C ALA A 40 -0.71 -20.97 4.91
N VAL A 41 -0.29 -20.22 3.88
CA VAL A 41 0.70 -20.69 2.89
C VAL A 41 2.08 -20.90 3.51
N ALA A 42 2.50 -20.03 4.42
CA ALA A 42 3.77 -20.15 5.13
C ALA A 42 3.79 -21.39 6.03
N ASP A 43 2.73 -21.58 6.82
CA ASP A 43 2.57 -22.76 7.70
C ASP A 43 2.55 -24.06 6.88
N ALA A 44 1.87 -24.06 5.73
CA ALA A 44 1.84 -25.20 4.83
C ALA A 44 3.21 -25.49 4.18
N ALA A 45 4.02 -24.45 3.93
CA ALA A 45 5.35 -24.58 3.36
C ALA A 45 6.38 -25.13 4.35
N GLU A 46 6.26 -24.84 5.66
CA GLU A 46 7.15 -25.36 6.70
C GLU A 46 7.14 -26.89 6.81
N GLY A 47 6.02 -27.53 6.44
CA GLY A 47 5.86 -28.99 6.48
C GLY A 47 6.40 -29.75 5.27
N LEU A 48 6.97 -29.07 4.27
CA LEU A 48 7.39 -29.68 3.02
C LEU A 48 8.79 -30.28 3.06
N ASP A 49 9.00 -31.37 2.34
CA ASP A 49 10.34 -31.90 2.08
C ASP A 49 11.13 -31.03 1.07
N ALA A 50 12.45 -31.25 1.02
CA ALA A 50 13.34 -30.46 0.19
C ALA A 50 13.06 -30.60 -1.33
N ALA A 51 12.58 -31.75 -1.78
CA ALA A 51 12.26 -31.97 -3.19
C ALA A 51 11.04 -31.14 -3.59
N ARG A 52 10.00 -31.15 -2.75
CA ARG A 52 8.78 -30.39 -2.98
C ARG A 52 8.98 -28.89 -2.83
N MET A 53 9.81 -28.47 -1.88
CA MET A 53 10.22 -27.07 -1.75
C MET A 53 10.93 -26.57 -3.02
N ALA A 54 11.79 -27.39 -3.63
CA ALA A 54 12.47 -27.04 -4.87
C ALA A 54 11.49 -26.87 -6.04
N GLU A 55 10.45 -27.69 -6.13
CA GLU A 55 9.39 -27.58 -7.14
C GLU A 55 8.53 -26.32 -6.98
N LEU A 56 8.21 -25.94 -5.74
CA LEU A 56 7.37 -24.76 -5.45
C LEU A 56 8.13 -23.44 -5.45
N ARG A 57 9.47 -23.48 -5.38
CA ARG A 57 10.34 -22.31 -5.32
C ARG A 57 10.00 -21.22 -6.34
N PRO A 58 9.72 -21.50 -7.63
CA PRO A 58 9.36 -20.47 -8.59
C PRO A 58 8.04 -19.75 -8.26
N ARG A 59 7.06 -20.47 -7.70
CA ARG A 59 5.75 -19.90 -7.31
C ARG A 59 5.88 -19.07 -6.04
N ILE A 60 6.61 -19.57 -5.04
CA ILE A 60 6.93 -18.82 -3.82
C ILE A 60 7.65 -17.51 -4.17
N ALA A 61 8.63 -17.57 -5.08
CA ALA A 61 9.33 -16.37 -5.55
C ALA A 61 8.38 -15.34 -6.18
N ARG A 62 7.38 -15.77 -6.96
CA ARG A 62 6.37 -14.87 -7.53
C ARG A 62 5.52 -14.18 -6.47
N VAL A 63 5.09 -14.90 -5.45
CA VAL A 63 4.34 -14.34 -4.31
C VAL A 63 5.19 -13.30 -3.59
N LEU A 64 6.46 -13.60 -3.29
CA LEU A 64 7.37 -12.65 -2.63
C LEU A 64 7.59 -11.39 -3.47
N THR A 65 7.83 -11.54 -4.77
CA THR A 65 7.96 -10.39 -5.68
C THR A 65 6.68 -9.55 -5.72
N ALA A 66 5.50 -10.17 -5.74
CA ALA A 66 4.23 -9.43 -5.70
C ALA A 66 4.08 -8.65 -4.38
N TYR A 67 4.50 -9.22 -3.25
CA TYR A 67 4.53 -8.54 -1.95
C TYR A 67 5.46 -7.33 -1.92
N GLU A 68 6.69 -7.48 -2.39
CA GLU A 68 7.66 -6.39 -2.45
C GLU A 68 7.16 -5.24 -3.32
N GLN A 69 6.54 -5.55 -4.46
CA GLN A 69 5.98 -4.56 -5.35
C GLN A 69 4.76 -3.84 -4.74
N LEU A 70 3.95 -4.55 -3.95
CA LEU A 70 2.85 -3.96 -3.20
C LEU A 70 3.36 -3.01 -2.10
N ASP A 71 4.34 -3.41 -1.30
CA ASP A 71 4.95 -2.56 -0.26
C ASP A 71 5.52 -1.27 -0.87
N GLN A 72 6.25 -1.37 -1.98
CA GLN A 72 6.76 -0.20 -2.70
C GLN A 72 5.65 0.73 -3.17
N THR A 73 4.53 0.17 -3.66
CA THR A 73 3.36 0.94 -4.11
C THR A 73 2.73 1.68 -2.93
N LEU A 74 2.45 0.98 -1.83
CA LEU A 74 1.84 1.58 -0.63
C LEU A 74 2.72 2.68 -0.02
N ARG A 75 4.04 2.51 -0.04
CA ARG A 75 4.98 3.56 0.42
C ARG A 75 4.95 4.79 -0.47
N ALA A 76 4.86 4.61 -1.78
CA ALA A 76 4.77 5.73 -2.72
C ALA A 76 3.46 6.51 -2.51
N GLU A 77 2.33 5.81 -2.37
CA GLU A 77 1.03 6.42 -2.08
C GLU A 77 1.04 7.17 -0.73
N LEU A 78 1.62 6.57 0.32
CA LEU A 78 1.75 7.23 1.62
C LEU A 78 2.57 8.52 1.53
N GLU A 79 3.65 8.52 0.76
CA GLU A 79 4.47 9.71 0.58
C GLU A 79 3.73 10.80 -0.21
N SER A 80 2.99 10.40 -1.25
CA SER A 80 2.13 11.32 -2.00
C SER A 80 1.08 11.98 -1.11
N VAL A 81 0.39 11.20 -0.27
CA VAL A 81 -0.60 11.73 0.69
C VAL A 81 0.03 12.70 1.69
N LYS A 82 1.25 12.42 2.17
CA LYS A 82 1.96 13.37 3.05
C LYS A 82 2.29 14.68 2.35
N GLU A 83 2.72 14.63 1.09
CA GLU A 83 2.99 15.82 0.29
C GLU A 83 1.72 16.66 0.09
N GLU A 84 0.59 16.02 -0.24
CA GLU A 84 -0.71 16.70 -0.36
C GLU A 84 -1.15 17.37 0.94
N LEU A 85 -1.00 16.67 2.08
CA LEU A 85 -1.32 17.22 3.40
C LEU A 85 -0.41 18.40 3.77
N SER A 86 0.88 18.31 3.47
CA SER A 86 1.84 19.41 3.67
C SER A 86 1.45 20.64 2.85
N ASN A 87 1.13 20.44 1.57
CA ASN A 87 0.67 21.50 0.67
C ASN A 87 -0.65 22.13 1.17
N HIS A 88 -1.57 21.31 1.65
CA HIS A 88 -2.82 21.79 2.25
C HIS A 88 -2.54 22.65 3.50
N GLY A 89 -1.65 22.20 4.39
CA GLY A 89 -1.23 22.94 5.57
C GLY A 89 -0.62 24.31 5.23
N GLN A 90 0.23 24.36 4.20
CA GLN A 90 0.82 25.61 3.70
C GLN A 90 -0.24 26.55 3.13
N ARG A 91 -1.20 26.04 2.35
CA ARG A 91 -2.33 26.83 1.82
C ARG A 91 -3.20 27.38 2.95
N ALA A 92 -3.53 26.56 3.94
CA ALA A 92 -4.31 26.99 5.11
C ALA A 92 -3.58 28.05 5.94
N HIS A 93 -2.25 27.94 6.07
CA HIS A 93 -1.44 28.99 6.70
C HIS A 93 -1.48 30.29 5.88
N ALA A 94 -1.23 30.22 4.57
CA ALA A 94 -1.27 31.38 3.68
C ALA A 94 -2.63 32.09 3.72
N MET A 95 -3.74 31.34 3.66
CA MET A 95 -5.09 31.90 3.76
C MET A 95 -5.34 32.64 5.07
N ARG A 96 -4.88 32.08 6.21
CA ARG A 96 -4.98 32.77 7.52
C ARG A 96 -4.18 34.07 7.53
N THR A 97 -2.96 34.04 6.99
CA THR A 97 -2.09 35.22 6.90
C THR A 97 -2.70 36.29 6.01
N TYR A 98 -3.24 35.92 4.84
CA TYR A 98 -3.92 36.88 3.95
C TYR A 98 -5.15 37.49 4.60
N GLY A 99 -5.97 36.70 5.32
CA GLY A 99 -7.10 37.23 6.08
C GLY A 99 -6.67 38.24 7.15
N GLN A 100 -5.58 37.96 7.88
CA GLN A 100 -5.03 38.90 8.87
C GLN A 100 -4.52 40.20 8.23
N LEU A 101 -3.81 40.11 7.10
CA LEU A 101 -3.30 41.27 6.38
C LEU A 101 -4.42 42.14 5.80
N GLN A 102 -5.49 41.51 5.30
CA GLN A 102 -6.66 42.24 4.81
C GLN A 102 -7.35 43.02 5.93
N VAL A 103 -7.58 42.40 7.09
CA VAL A 103 -8.15 43.08 8.27
C VAL A 103 -7.26 44.24 8.72
N ALA A 104 -5.94 44.06 8.73
CA ALA A 104 -4.99 45.13 9.07
C ALA A 104 -5.04 46.29 8.06
N ALA A 105 -5.20 46.01 6.76
CA ALA A 105 -5.32 47.04 5.73
C ALA A 105 -6.64 47.84 5.83
N GLU A 106 -7.74 47.18 6.21
CA GLU A 106 -9.06 47.82 6.37
C GLU A 106 -9.15 48.69 7.64
N THR A 107 -8.38 48.35 8.67
CA THR A 107 -8.34 49.08 9.95
C THR A 107 -7.27 50.19 10.01
N ALA A 108 -6.44 50.32 8.98
CA ALA A 108 -5.40 51.34 8.91
C ALA A 108 -6.01 52.75 8.71
N PRO A 109 -5.63 53.76 9.52
CA PRO A 109 -6.16 55.12 9.38
C PRO A 109 -5.71 55.74 8.06
N ARG A 110 -6.67 56.22 7.26
CA ARG A 110 -6.40 56.99 6.03
C ARG A 110 -5.73 58.30 6.41
N ARG A 111 -4.46 58.46 6.01
CA ARG A 111 -3.74 59.73 6.07
C ARG A 111 -4.11 60.63 4.90
#